data_AF-A0A0G1VJ73-F1
#
_entry.id   AF-A0A0G1VJ73-F1
#
_cell.length_a   1.000
_cell.length_b   1.000
_cell.length_c   1.000
_cell.angle_alpha   90.00
_cell.angle_beta   90.00
_cell.angle_gamma   90.00
#
_symmetry.space_group_name_H-M   'P 1'
#
loop_
_entity.id
_entity.type
_entity.pdbx_description
1 polymer ?
#
loop_
_entity_poly.entity_id
_entity_poly.type
_entity_poly.pdbx_seq_one_letter_code
_entity_poly.pdbx_strand_id
1 'polypeptide(L)'
;MMEEIVDRNIKEFAPGIKECAFVEKLANGTIGHRTEIDPIIEKCAPEWPLEQVTVVDRNILRLGIFELMYGSYDEVPPKVAINEAIELAKTFGGESSARFVNGVLGTIYRELGEPMKDDTTKNHKKPEEVVEVVEEAGKEETETVENK
;
A
#
# COMPACT_ATOMS: atom_id res chain seq x y z
N MET A 1 3.06 18.33 -15.16
CA MET A 1 2.32 17.12 -15.57
C MET A 1 1.49 16.52 -14.42
N MET A 2 2.08 16.02 -13.32
CA MET A 2 1.25 15.48 -12.22
C MET A 2 0.51 16.57 -11.43
N GLU A 3 1.22 17.65 -11.07
CA GLU A 3 0.62 18.82 -10.42
C GLU A 3 -0.62 19.32 -11.19
N GLU A 4 -0.53 19.49 -12.51
CA GLU A 4 -1.65 19.91 -13.36
C GLU A 4 -2.84 18.94 -13.33
N ILE A 5 -2.58 17.63 -13.24
CA ILE A 5 -3.64 16.62 -13.12
C ILE A 5 -4.32 16.72 -11.76
N VAL A 6 -3.55 16.83 -10.68
CA VAL A 6 -4.07 17.00 -9.32
C VAL A 6 -4.91 18.28 -9.23
N ASP A 7 -4.36 19.40 -9.73
CA ASP A 7 -4.98 20.72 -9.68
C ASP A 7 -6.32 20.75 -10.46
N ARG A 8 -6.37 20.07 -11.61
CA ARG A 8 -7.61 19.90 -12.38
C ARG A 8 -8.64 19.08 -11.61
N ASN A 9 -8.24 17.93 -11.04
CA ASN A 9 -9.16 17.06 -10.31
C ASN A 9 -9.71 17.72 -9.04
N ILE A 10 -8.90 18.48 -8.31
CA ILE A 10 -9.36 19.21 -7.12
C ILE A 10 -10.44 20.24 -7.49
N LYS A 11 -10.22 21.00 -8.57
CA LYS A 11 -11.20 21.99 -9.04
C LYS A 11 -12.54 21.37 -9.45
N GLU A 12 -12.50 20.17 -10.03
CA GLU A 12 -13.68 19.50 -10.57
C GLU A 12 -14.44 18.69 -9.51
N PHE A 13 -13.74 17.96 -8.65
CA PHE A 13 -14.33 16.97 -7.75
C PHE A 13 -14.26 17.32 -6.26
N ALA A 14 -13.45 18.31 -5.87
CA ALA A 14 -13.30 18.72 -4.47
C ALA A 14 -13.33 20.26 -4.32
N PRO A 15 -14.35 20.96 -4.86
CA PRO A 15 -14.43 22.41 -4.73
C PRO A 15 -14.55 22.80 -3.26
N GLY A 16 -13.51 23.44 -2.72
CA GLY A 16 -13.46 23.89 -1.33
C GLY A 16 -12.45 23.16 -0.44
N ILE A 17 -11.73 22.15 -0.94
CA ILE A 17 -10.52 21.65 -0.27
C ILE A 17 -9.49 22.79 -0.18
N LYS A 18 -8.97 23.02 1.02
CA LYS A 18 -7.94 24.04 1.30
C LYS A 18 -6.54 23.44 1.40
N GLU A 19 -6.44 22.14 1.67
CA GLU A 19 -5.19 21.43 1.93
C GLU A 19 -4.80 20.60 0.71
N CYS A 20 -4.36 21.26 -0.36
CA CYS A 20 -3.87 20.58 -1.57
C CYS A 20 -2.55 19.82 -1.31
N ALA A 21 -1.77 20.27 -0.32
CA ALA A 21 -0.48 19.70 0.01
C ALA A 21 -0.55 18.21 0.40
N PHE A 22 -1.63 17.78 1.07
CA PHE A 22 -1.81 16.37 1.42
C PHE A 22 -2.06 15.51 0.18
N VAL A 23 -2.92 15.98 -0.73
CA VAL A 23 -3.21 15.29 -2.00
C VAL A 23 -1.96 15.18 -2.86
N GLU A 24 -1.17 16.25 -2.95
CA GLU A 24 0.10 16.27 -3.68
C GLU A 24 1.13 15.33 -3.06
N LYS A 25 1.24 15.30 -1.72
CA LYS A 25 2.10 14.37 -0.98
C LYS A 25 1.75 12.92 -1.32
N LEU A 26 0.46 12.57 -1.25
CA LEU A 26 -0.01 11.22 -1.58
C LEU A 26 0.26 10.86 -3.03
N ALA A 27 -0.09 11.74 -3.98
CA ALA A 27 0.07 11.47 -5.40
C ALA A 27 1.54 11.34 -5.82
N ASN A 28 2.38 12.29 -5.39
CA ASN A 28 3.79 12.29 -5.73
C ASN A 28 4.54 11.19 -5.00
N GLY A 29 4.24 10.95 -3.72
CA GLY A 29 4.84 9.90 -2.93
C GLY A 29 4.53 8.50 -3.48
N THR A 30 3.25 8.23 -3.79
CA THR A 30 2.83 6.95 -4.39
C THR A 30 3.56 6.68 -5.70
N ILE A 31 3.76 7.71 -6.54
CA ILE A 31 4.49 7.57 -7.80
C ILE A 31 5.99 7.40 -7.57
N GLY A 32 6.57 8.20 -6.66
CA GLY A 32 7.99 8.18 -6.35
C GLY A 32 8.46 6.83 -5.81
N HIS A 33 7.62 6.16 -5.00
CA HIS A 33 7.92 4.86 -4.41
C HIS A 33 7.33 3.67 -5.17
N ARG A 34 6.79 3.88 -6.37
CA ARG A 34 6.12 2.80 -7.13
C ARG A 34 7.01 1.58 -7.34
N THR A 35 8.30 1.77 -7.62
CA THR A 35 9.26 0.68 -7.84
C THR A 35 9.54 -0.15 -6.59
N GLU A 36 9.34 0.42 -5.41
CA GLU A 36 9.48 -0.28 -4.12
C GLU A 36 8.17 -0.95 -3.71
N ILE A 37 7.03 -0.33 -4.05
CA ILE A 37 5.69 -0.79 -3.68
C ILE A 37 5.22 -1.96 -4.55
N ASP A 38 5.48 -1.92 -5.86
CA ASP A 38 5.01 -2.95 -6.80
C ASP A 38 5.45 -4.38 -6.41
N PRO A 39 6.72 -4.64 -6.04
CA PRO A 39 7.17 -5.95 -5.56
C PRO A 39 6.47 -6.42 -4.27
N ILE A 40 6.10 -5.49 -3.38
CA ILE A 40 5.39 -5.81 -2.14
C ILE A 40 3.99 -6.34 -2.47
N ILE A 41 3.31 -5.73 -3.45
CA ILE A 41 2.00 -6.20 -3.91
C ILE A 41 2.11 -7.61 -4.46
N GLU A 42 3.09 -7.88 -5.32
CA GLU A 42 3.30 -9.20 -5.93
C GLU A 42 3.57 -10.27 -4.88
N LYS A 43 4.38 -9.97 -3.87
CA LYS A 43 4.64 -10.93 -2.79
C LYS A 43 3.41 -11.22 -1.94
N CYS A 44 2.60 -10.19 -1.64
CA CYS A 44 1.40 -10.36 -0.83
C CYS A 44 0.22 -10.92 -1.61
N ALA A 45 0.29 -10.96 -2.94
CA ALA A 45 -0.70 -11.54 -3.84
C ALA A 45 -0.04 -12.46 -4.89
N PRO A 46 0.63 -13.56 -4.48
CA PRO A 46 1.45 -14.37 -5.39
C PRO A 46 0.64 -15.09 -6.47
N GLU A 47 -0.65 -15.31 -6.23
CA GLU A 47 -1.58 -15.89 -7.21
C GLU A 47 -2.08 -14.87 -8.25
N TRP A 48 -1.78 -13.57 -8.07
CA TRP A 48 -2.27 -12.47 -8.90
C TRP A 48 -1.11 -11.59 -9.37
N PRO A 49 -0.52 -11.90 -10.53
CA PRO A 49 0.50 -11.04 -11.13
C PRO A 49 0.01 -9.60 -11.26
N LEU A 50 0.89 -8.64 -11.03
CA LEU A 50 0.52 -7.22 -10.94
C LEU A 50 -0.16 -6.69 -12.22
N GLU A 51 0.19 -7.26 -13.38
CA GLU A 51 -0.43 -6.95 -14.67
C GLU A 51 -1.88 -7.42 -14.78
N GLN A 52 -2.26 -8.48 -14.04
CA GLN A 52 -3.61 -9.04 -14.01
C GLN A 52 -4.51 -8.32 -13.00
N VAL A 53 -3.93 -7.64 -12.01
CA VAL A 53 -4.67 -6.76 -11.11
C VAL A 53 -5.26 -5.60 -11.90
N THR A 54 -6.54 -5.30 -11.64
CA THR A 54 -7.22 -4.19 -12.32
C THR A 54 -6.47 -2.88 -12.08
N VAL A 55 -6.52 -1.96 -13.05
CA VAL A 55 -5.82 -0.67 -12.93
C VAL A 55 -6.27 0.10 -11.69
N VAL A 56 -7.55 -0.01 -11.32
CA VAL A 56 -8.12 0.61 -10.13
C VAL A 56 -7.53 -0.01 -8.87
N ASP A 57 -7.67 -1.33 -8.69
CA ASP A 57 -7.22 -2.03 -7.48
C ASP A 57 -5.71 -1.87 -7.28
N ARG A 58 -4.94 -1.96 -8.36
CA ARG A 58 -3.49 -1.76 -8.32
C ARG A 58 -3.12 -0.37 -7.81
N ASN A 59 -3.80 0.68 -8.25
CA ASN A 59 -3.49 2.04 -7.79
C ASN A 59 -3.99 2.30 -6.36
N ILE A 60 -5.09 1.66 -5.94
CA ILE A 60 -5.56 1.70 -4.55
C ILE A 60 -4.57 1.00 -3.63
N LEU A 61 -4.08 -0.18 -4.00
CA LEU A 61 -3.02 -0.87 -3.26
C LEU A 61 -1.76 -0.03 -3.17
N ARG A 62 -1.31 0.57 -4.28
CA ARG A 62 -0.15 1.45 -4.26
C ARG A 62 -0.29 2.61 -3.28
N LEU A 63 -1.44 3.27 -3.30
CA LEU A 63 -1.75 4.37 -2.39
C LEU A 63 -1.76 3.91 -0.93
N GLY A 64 -2.50 2.84 -0.63
CA GLY A 64 -2.62 2.31 0.73
C GLY A 64 -1.26 1.84 1.29
N ILE A 65 -0.44 1.18 0.46
CA ILE A 65 0.90 0.74 0.87
C ILE A 65 1.83 1.93 1.08
N PHE A 66 1.77 2.95 0.21
CA PHE A 66 2.52 4.18 0.42
C PHE A 66 2.17 4.83 1.76
N GLU A 67 0.88 4.94 2.08
CA GLU A 67 0.44 5.48 3.38
C GLU A 67 0.89 4.62 4.57
N LEU A 68 0.88 3.29 4.45
CA LEU A 68 1.34 2.40 5.52
C LEU A 68 2.86 2.49 5.79
N MET A 69 3.66 2.64 4.74
CA MET A 69 5.12 2.60 4.83
C MET A 69 5.75 3.98 5.08
N TYR A 70 5.16 5.03 4.50
CA TYR A 70 5.73 6.38 4.46
C TYR A 70 4.81 7.45 5.04
N GLY A 71 3.56 7.09 5.38
CA GLY A 71 2.62 7.99 6.03
C GLY A 71 2.98 8.31 7.48
N SER A 72 2.40 9.39 7.99
CA SER A 72 2.53 9.77 9.41
C SER A 72 1.37 9.20 10.21
N TYR A 73 1.65 8.47 11.30
CA TYR A 73 0.65 7.88 12.19
C TYR A 73 -0.25 8.94 12.85
N ASP A 74 0.30 10.12 13.10
CA ASP A 74 -0.43 11.24 13.69
C ASP A 74 -1.37 11.92 12.67
N GLU A 75 -1.12 11.73 11.37
CA GLU A 75 -1.95 12.27 10.29
C GLU A 75 -3.06 11.27 9.93
N VAL A 76 -2.70 10.00 9.68
CA VAL A 76 -3.65 8.92 9.38
C VAL A 76 -3.20 7.63 10.06
N PRO A 77 -3.96 7.09 11.04
CA PRO A 77 -3.65 5.79 11.63
C PRO A 77 -3.72 4.65 10.60
N PRO A 78 -2.86 3.63 10.65
CA PRO A 78 -2.82 2.56 9.65
C PRO A 78 -4.15 1.86 9.39
N LYS A 79 -4.91 1.57 10.45
CA LYS A 79 -6.21 0.91 10.34
C LYS A 79 -7.23 1.79 9.61
N VAL A 80 -7.10 3.11 9.73
CA VAL A 80 -7.93 4.06 8.99
C VAL A 80 -7.52 4.04 7.52
N ALA A 81 -6.22 4.15 7.20
CA ALA A 81 -5.74 4.06 5.82
C ALA A 81 -6.18 2.76 5.12
N ILE A 82 -6.11 1.62 5.81
CA ILE A 82 -6.59 0.32 5.30
C ILE A 82 -8.10 0.35 5.04
N ASN A 83 -8.90 0.85 5.98
CA ASN A 83 -10.35 0.91 5.81
C ASN A 83 -10.74 1.82 4.63
N GLU A 84 -10.11 2.98 4.48
CA GLU A 84 -10.38 3.90 3.37
C GLU A 84 -9.99 3.27 2.02
N ALA A 85 -8.86 2.56 1.95
CA ALA A 85 -8.47 1.82 0.74
C ALA A 85 -9.50 0.73 0.37
N ILE A 86 -10.06 0.02 1.36
CA ILE A 86 -11.10 -1.00 1.13
C ILE A 86 -12.39 -0.35 0.62
N GLU A 87 -12.81 0.79 1.18
CA GLU A 87 -14.01 1.51 0.73
C GLU A 87 -13.83 2.11 -0.68
N LEU A 88 -12.64 2.59 -1.03
CA LEU A 88 -12.30 2.97 -2.41
C LEU A 88 -12.42 1.77 -3.34
N ALA A 89 -11.86 0.62 -2.97
CA ALA A 89 -11.91 -0.59 -3.79
C ALA A 89 -13.35 -1.09 -3.98
N LYS A 90 -14.17 -0.98 -2.92
CA LYS A 90 -15.60 -1.28 -2.98
C LYS A 90 -16.35 -0.34 -3.91
N THR A 91 -16.04 0.95 -3.84
CA THR A 91 -16.71 1.99 -4.63
C THR A 91 -16.42 1.85 -6.12
N PHE A 92 -15.17 1.55 -6.49
CA PHE A 92 -14.74 1.53 -7.89
C PHE A 92 -14.66 0.13 -8.52
N GLY A 93 -14.53 -0.94 -7.71
CA GLY A 93 -14.39 -2.32 -8.17
C GLY A 93 -15.38 -3.32 -7.56
N GLY A 94 -16.20 -2.90 -6.59
CA GLY A 94 -17.21 -3.72 -5.95
C GLY A 94 -16.67 -4.67 -4.88
N GLU A 95 -17.51 -5.62 -4.46
CA GLU A 95 -17.24 -6.46 -3.28
C GLU A 95 -16.06 -7.44 -3.46
N SER A 96 -15.75 -7.84 -4.70
CA SER A 96 -14.56 -8.65 -4.99
C SER A 96 -13.28 -7.84 -4.78
N SER A 97 -13.24 -6.61 -5.28
CA SER A 97 -12.11 -5.70 -5.11
C SER A 97 -11.88 -5.33 -3.66
N ALA A 98 -12.95 -5.03 -2.91
CA ALA A 98 -12.88 -4.76 -1.47
C ALA A 98 -12.23 -5.93 -0.69
N ARG A 99 -12.65 -7.17 -0.96
CA ARG A 99 -12.08 -8.37 -0.34
C ARG A 99 -10.62 -8.60 -0.72
N PHE A 100 -10.29 -8.39 -2.00
CA PHE A 100 -8.92 -8.51 -2.49
C PHE A 100 -7.98 -7.50 -1.81
N VAL A 101 -8.34 -6.22 -1.84
CA VAL A 101 -7.55 -5.13 -1.22
C VAL A 101 -7.39 -5.33 0.29
N ASN A 102 -8.46 -5.74 0.98
CA ASN A 102 -8.40 -6.07 2.40
C ASN A 102 -7.41 -7.22 2.69
N GLY A 103 -7.42 -8.26 1.86
CA GLY A 103 -6.51 -9.40 2.01
C GLY A 103 -5.04 -8.97 1.88
N VAL A 104 -4.71 -8.19 0.85
CA VAL A 104 -3.34 -7.72 0.59
C VAL A 104 -2.86 -6.76 1.67
N LEU A 105 -3.60 -5.69 1.95
CA LEU A 105 -3.19 -4.69 2.94
C LEU A 105 -3.16 -5.26 4.36
N GLY A 106 -4.07 -6.20 4.68
CA GLY A 106 -4.07 -6.89 5.96
C GLY A 106 -2.83 -7.78 6.15
N THR A 107 -2.32 -8.40 5.09
CA THR A 107 -1.06 -9.16 5.14
C THR A 107 0.13 -8.22 5.37
N ILE A 108 0.22 -7.13 4.62
CA ILE A 108 1.28 -6.13 4.77
C ILE A 108 1.29 -5.55 6.19
N TYR A 109 0.12 -5.19 6.72
CA TYR A 109 -0.01 -4.65 8.07
C TYR A 109 0.52 -5.60 9.17
N ARG A 110 0.32 -6.91 9.01
CA ARG A 110 0.87 -7.92 9.92
C ARG A 110 2.38 -8.07 9.77
N GLU A 111 2.89 -8.05 8.54
CA GLU A 111 4.34 -8.16 8.28
C GLU A 111 5.12 -6.94 8.79
N LEU A 112 4.51 -5.75 8.77
CA LEU A 112 5.06 -4.53 9.37
C LEU A 112 5.07 -4.55 10.91
N GLY A 113 4.50 -5.58 11.54
CA GLY A 113 4.55 -5.77 12.99
C GLY A 113 3.40 -5.13 13.77
N GLU A 114 2.22 -4.94 13.15
CA GLU A 114 1.02 -4.36 13.78
C GLU A 114 1.31 -3.24 14.80
N PRO A 115 1.58 -2.01 14.34
CA PRO A 115 1.79 -0.91 15.26
C PRO A 115 0.51 -0.66 16.06
N MET A 116 0.55 -1.15 17.30
CA MET A 116 -0.33 -0.88 18.44
C MET A 116 -1.49 -1.87 18.72
N LYS A 117 -1.19 -2.79 19.64
CA LYS A 117 -1.72 -2.81 21.01
C LYS A 117 -0.68 -3.51 21.90
N ASP A 118 -0.03 -2.77 22.80
CA ASP A 118 0.90 -3.28 23.85
C ASP A 118 2.40 -3.50 23.50
N ASP A 119 3.01 -2.66 22.66
CA ASP A 119 4.43 -2.80 22.33
C ASP A 119 5.36 -2.13 23.35
N THR A 120 5.82 -2.90 24.33
CA THR A 120 7.00 -2.59 25.16
C THR A 120 8.30 -3.13 24.55
N THR A 121 8.29 -3.64 23.31
CA THR A 121 9.50 -4.16 22.67
C THR A 121 10.09 -3.21 21.63
N LYS A 122 11.36 -2.89 21.84
CA LYS A 122 12.20 -2.06 20.97
C LYS A 122 12.51 -2.78 19.65
N ASN A 123 11.56 -2.91 18.73
CA ASN A 123 11.87 -3.47 17.41
C ASN A 123 10.95 -3.00 16.28
N HIS A 124 10.88 -1.69 16.06
CA HIS A 124 10.40 -1.17 14.78
C HIS A 124 11.45 -1.51 13.72
N LYS A 125 11.12 -2.44 12.81
CA LYS A 125 11.96 -2.68 11.64
C LYS A 125 11.84 -1.49 10.70
N LYS A 126 12.98 -0.95 10.28
CA LYS A 126 13.00 0.13 9.27
C LYS A 126 12.46 -0.40 7.92
N PRO A 127 11.95 0.46 7.03
CA PRO A 127 11.52 0.05 5.69
C PRO A 127 12.57 -0.80 4.95
N GLU A 128 13.85 -0.44 5.12
CA GLU A 128 15.01 -1.17 4.60
C GLU A 128 15.11 -2.62 5.13
N GLU A 129 14.82 -2.83 6.42
CA GLU A 129 14.84 -4.15 7.07
C GLU A 129 13.60 -4.98 6.71
N VAL A 130 12.47 -4.36 6.39
CA VAL A 130 11.30 -5.06 5.84
C VAL A 130 11.64 -5.58 4.45
N VAL A 131 12.26 -4.75 3.60
CA VAL A 131 12.72 -5.18 2.27
C VAL A 131 13.75 -6.32 2.36
N GLU A 132 14.70 -6.27 3.31
CA GLU A 132 15.69 -7.36 3.50
C GLU A 132 15.06 -8.67 4.03
N VAL A 133 14.18 -8.61 5.03
CA VAL A 133 13.44 -9.79 5.53
C VAL A 133 12.58 -10.37 4.41
N VAL A 134 12.10 -9.51 3.52
CA VAL A 134 11.27 -9.87 2.39
C VAL A 134 12.09 -10.57 1.29
N GLU A 135 13.36 -10.16 1.09
CA GLU A 135 14.32 -10.78 0.16
C GLU A 135 14.90 -12.11 0.65
N GLU A 136 15.15 -12.28 1.95
CA GLU A 136 15.71 -13.51 2.51
C GLU A 136 14.71 -14.68 2.48
N ALA A 137 13.44 -14.42 2.76
CA ALA A 137 12.39 -15.45 2.71
C ALA A 137 12.14 -16.00 1.29
N GLY A 138 12.44 -15.22 0.24
CA GLY A 138 12.30 -15.67 -1.16
C GLY A 138 13.42 -16.62 -1.61
N LYS A 139 14.54 -16.69 -0.88
CA LYS A 139 15.67 -17.57 -1.24
C LYS A 139 15.48 -19.00 -0.73
N GLU A 140 14.79 -19.20 0.40
CA GLU A 140 14.54 -20.56 0.94
C GLU A 140 13.54 -21.38 0.11
N GLU A 141 12.59 -20.75 -0.58
CA GLU A 141 11.63 -21.48 -1.44
C GLU A 141 12.25 -21.96 -2.77
N THR A 142 13.31 -21.33 -3.26
CA THR A 142 13.96 -21.75 -4.52
C THR A 142 14.90 -22.95 -4.36
N GLU A 143 15.53 -23.15 -3.20
CA GLU A 143 16.39 -24.32 -2.95
C GLU A 143 15.61 -25.63 -2.68
N THR A 144 14.33 -25.54 -2.33
CA THR A 144 13.52 -26.75 -2.03
C THR A 144 12.90 -27.39 -3.28
N VAL A 145 12.84 -26.66 -4.41
CA VAL A 145 12.26 -27.14 -5.67
C VAL A 145 13.31 -27.79 -6.58
N GLU A 146 14.60 -27.42 -6.47
CA GLU A 146 15.68 -28.02 -7.29
C GLU A 146 16.20 -29.37 -6.76
N ASN A 147 15.80 -29.81 -5.56
CA ASN A 147 16.22 -31.07 -4.94
C ASN A 147 15.12 -32.14 -4.83
N LYS A 148 14.10 -32.10 -5.71
CA LYS A 148 13.04 -33.12 -5.75
C LYS A 148 12.86 -33.75 -7.13
#